data_AF-A0A442G820-F1
#
_entry.id   AF-A0A442G820-F1
#
_cell.length_a   1.000
_cell.length_b   1.000
_cell.length_c   1.000
_cell.angle_alpha   90.00
_cell.angle_beta   90.00
_cell.angle_gamma   90.00
#
_symmetry.space_group_name_H-M   'P 1'
#
loop_
_entity.id
_entity.type
_entity.pdbx_description
1 polymer ?
#
loop_
_entity_poly.entity_id
_entity_poly.type
_entity_poly.pdbx_seq_one_letter_code
_entity_poly.pdbx_strand_id
1 'polypeptide(L)'
;MRISFVCSAIFAATAFAAPAMATTDAYVLVETLPGAAVDTNWGFAQCKGLPHSFRPNEMVVQIGCDDLASLNKAVGTDIPAMQGVKRVTLWMLETGQ
;
A
#
# COMPACT_ATOMS: atom_id res chain seq x y z
N MET A 1 25.47 -57.35 6.28
CA MET A 1 25.41 -55.96 5.78
C MET A 1 24.07 -55.77 5.08
N ARG A 2 23.12 -55.11 5.74
CA ARG A 2 21.83 -54.65 5.18
C ARG A 2 21.43 -53.45 6.04
N ILE A 3 21.58 -52.25 5.49
CA ILE A 3 21.21 -51.00 6.17
C ILE A 3 19.86 -50.60 5.60
N SER A 4 18.81 -50.72 6.42
CA SER A 4 17.48 -50.22 6.10
C SER A 4 17.41 -48.77 6.56
N PHE A 5 17.50 -47.82 5.64
CA PHE A 5 17.17 -46.42 5.88
C PHE A 5 15.66 -46.23 5.67
N VAL A 6 14.89 -46.18 6.76
CA VAL A 6 13.51 -45.66 6.73
C VAL A 6 13.60 -44.18 7.05
N CYS A 7 13.82 -43.37 6.02
CA CYS A 7 13.76 -41.92 6.13
C CYS A 7 12.29 -41.48 5.96
N SER A 8 11.52 -41.60 7.03
CA SER A 8 10.16 -41.03 7.11
C SER A 8 10.17 -39.83 8.04
N ALA A 9 10.97 -38.81 7.69
CA ALA A 9 10.82 -37.49 8.26
C ALA A 9 9.63 -36.82 7.57
N ILE A 10 8.45 -36.95 8.18
CA ILE A 10 7.29 -36.13 7.84
C ILE A 10 7.64 -34.72 8.28
N PHE A 11 8.20 -33.91 7.38
CA PHE A 11 8.22 -32.46 7.53
C PHE A 11 6.77 -32.00 7.38
N ALA A 12 6.05 -31.91 8.49
CA ALA A 12 4.87 -31.07 8.57
C ALA A 12 5.35 -29.64 8.32
N ALA A 13 5.21 -29.18 7.08
CA ALA A 13 5.34 -27.77 6.75
C ALA A 13 4.26 -27.05 7.57
N THR A 14 4.66 -26.50 8.71
CA THR A 14 3.87 -25.47 9.37
C THR A 14 3.83 -24.31 8.38
N ALA A 15 2.77 -24.24 7.59
CA ALA A 15 2.38 -23.01 6.95
C ALA A 15 2.18 -22.02 8.10
N PHE A 16 3.21 -21.25 8.40
CA PHE A 16 3.03 -19.98 9.08
C PHE A 16 2.07 -19.23 8.17
N ALA A 17 0.78 -19.22 8.55
CA ALA A 17 -0.11 -18.20 8.04
C ALA A 17 0.62 -16.90 8.34
N ALA A 18 1.14 -16.26 7.29
CA ALA A 18 1.66 -14.91 7.44
C ALA A 18 0.54 -14.15 8.16
N PRO A 19 0.83 -13.49 9.30
CA PRO A 19 -0.19 -12.67 9.92
C PRO A 19 -0.74 -11.79 8.81
N ALA A 20 -2.06 -11.83 8.60
CA ALA A 20 -2.71 -10.83 7.79
C ALA A 20 -2.42 -9.52 8.53
N MET A 21 -1.36 -8.82 8.12
CA MET A 21 -1.05 -7.53 8.69
C MET A 21 -2.27 -6.69 8.41
N ALA A 22 -2.91 -6.18 9.46
CA ALA A 22 -4.10 -5.36 9.32
C ALA A 22 -3.72 -4.17 8.45
N THR A 23 -4.02 -4.25 7.16
CA THR A 23 -3.71 -3.17 6.23
C THR A 23 -4.54 -1.97 6.66
N THR A 24 -3.90 -0.81 6.66
CA THR A 24 -4.61 0.45 6.85
C THR A 24 -4.82 1.04 5.46
N ASP A 25 -6.09 1.07 5.06
CA ASP A 25 -6.51 1.56 3.76
C ASP A 25 -7.06 2.98 3.89
N ALA A 26 -6.87 3.80 2.87
CA ALA A 26 -7.43 5.14 2.81
C ALA A 26 -7.76 5.56 1.39
N TYR A 27 -8.74 6.45 1.29
CA TYR A 27 -9.00 7.19 0.06
C TYR A 27 -8.52 8.62 0.25
N VAL A 28 -7.64 9.07 -0.63
CA VAL A 28 -7.18 10.47 -0.67
C VAL A 28 -7.58 11.12 -1.97
N LEU A 29 -8.08 12.34 -1.90
CA LEU A 29 -8.22 13.21 -3.05
C LEU A 29 -6.91 13.98 -3.22
N VAL A 30 -6.35 13.94 -4.42
CA VAL A 30 -5.15 14.68 -4.80
C VAL A 30 -5.49 15.66 -5.90
N GLU A 31 -5.34 16.94 -5.58
CA GLU A 31 -5.36 18.02 -6.55
C GLU A 31 -3.96 18.19 -7.12
N THR A 32 -3.83 18.25 -8.43
CA THR A 32 -2.56 18.52 -9.12
C THR A 32 -2.50 19.95 -9.64
N LEU A 33 -1.31 20.41 -9.98
CA LEU A 33 -1.12 21.65 -10.72
C LEU A 33 -1.67 21.48 -12.15
N PRO A 34 -2.23 22.55 -12.76
CA PRO A 34 -2.67 22.52 -14.15
C PRO A 34 -1.56 22.05 -15.11
N GLY A 35 -1.83 21.00 -15.88
CA GLY A 35 -0.89 20.47 -16.87
C GLY A 35 0.24 19.62 -16.29
N ALA A 36 0.22 19.32 -14.99
CA ALA A 36 1.18 18.39 -14.39
C ALA A 36 0.85 16.95 -14.78
N ALA A 37 1.85 16.24 -15.31
CA ALA A 37 1.81 14.79 -15.41
C ALA A 37 2.21 14.20 -14.05
N VAL A 38 1.25 13.74 -13.28
CA VAL A 38 1.51 13.02 -12.03
C VAL A 38 1.51 11.53 -12.37
N ASP A 39 2.59 10.84 -11.99
CA ASP A 39 2.75 9.41 -12.20
C ASP A 39 1.54 8.66 -11.61
N THR A 40 1.08 7.60 -12.25
CA THR A 40 0.00 6.75 -11.74
C THR A 40 0.52 5.50 -11.04
N ASN A 41 1.83 5.27 -11.00
CA ASN A 41 2.46 4.17 -10.29
C ASN A 41 3.02 4.62 -8.94
N TRP A 42 2.13 4.84 -7.98
CA TRP A 42 2.52 5.26 -6.64
C TRP A 42 2.96 4.06 -5.80
N GLY A 43 4.25 3.74 -5.89
CA GLY A 43 4.92 2.82 -4.98
C GLY A 43 5.63 3.59 -3.87
N PHE A 44 5.06 3.62 -2.67
CA PHE A 44 5.75 4.09 -1.48
C PHE A 44 6.32 2.90 -0.72
N ALA A 45 7.33 3.13 0.12
CA ALA A 45 7.76 2.07 1.03
C ALA A 45 6.56 1.67 1.92
N GLN A 46 6.21 0.38 1.92
CA GLN A 46 5.12 -0.20 2.72
C GLN A 46 3.71 0.28 2.37
N CYS A 47 3.53 0.97 1.25
CA CYS A 47 2.20 1.34 0.74
C CYS A 47 2.09 1.19 -0.77
N LYS A 48 0.89 0.85 -1.23
CA LYS A 48 0.53 0.79 -2.64
C LYS A 48 -0.63 1.72 -2.93
N GLY A 49 -0.43 2.65 -3.87
CA GLY A 49 -1.48 3.54 -4.36
C GLY A 49 -2.10 3.05 -5.67
N LEU A 50 -3.43 3.14 -5.79
CA LEU A 50 -4.19 2.91 -7.00
C LEU A 50 -4.92 4.20 -7.40
N PRO A 51 -4.28 5.07 -8.19
CA PRO A 51 -4.86 6.34 -8.58
C PRO A 51 -5.93 6.17 -9.65
N HIS A 52 -7.03 6.88 -9.46
CA HIS A 52 -8.16 6.97 -10.37
C HIS A 52 -8.45 8.44 -10.65
N SER A 53 -8.31 8.85 -11.91
CA SER A 53 -8.57 10.23 -12.31
C SER A 53 -10.07 10.50 -12.36
N PHE A 54 -10.53 11.57 -11.71
CA PHE A 54 -11.95 11.96 -11.69
C PHE A 54 -12.21 13.18 -12.58
N ARG A 55 -11.28 14.14 -12.60
CA ARG A 55 -11.33 15.36 -13.42
C ARG A 55 -9.92 15.77 -13.86
N PRO A 56 -9.78 16.67 -14.85
CA PRO A 56 -8.51 17.32 -15.11
C PRO A 56 -7.97 17.94 -13.82
N ASN A 57 -6.78 17.50 -13.41
CA ASN A 57 -6.08 17.92 -12.19
C ASN A 57 -6.67 17.44 -10.86
N GLU A 58 -7.59 16.48 -10.85
CA GLU A 58 -8.09 15.86 -9.62
C GLU A 58 -8.13 14.33 -9.77
N MET A 59 -7.49 13.65 -8.83
CA MET A 59 -7.49 12.19 -8.75
C MET A 59 -7.87 11.72 -7.36
N VAL A 60 -8.56 10.59 -7.28
CA VAL A 60 -8.76 9.86 -6.03
C VAL A 60 -7.79 8.70 -6.03
N VAL A 61 -7.05 8.53 -4.94
CA VAL A 61 -6.10 7.42 -4.79
C VAL A 61 -6.52 6.58 -3.62
N GLN A 62 -6.79 5.30 -3.89
CA GLN A 62 -6.88 4.31 -2.84
C GLN A 62 -5.46 3.91 -2.45
N ILE A 63 -5.11 4.05 -1.18
CA ILE A 63 -3.79 3.72 -0.64
C ILE A 63 -3.98 2.63 0.38
N GLY A 64 -3.34 1.48 0.17
CA GLY A 64 -3.20 0.45 1.20
C GLY A 64 -1.79 0.43 1.74
N CYS A 65 -1.66 0.46 3.07
CA CYS A 65 -0.38 0.42 3.77
C CYS A 65 -0.33 -0.72 4.79
N ASP A 66 0.89 -1.16 5.11
CA ASP A 66 1.16 -2.18 6.13
C ASP A 66 0.66 -1.78 7.54
N ASP A 67 0.68 -0.47 7.85
CA ASP A 67 0.24 0.10 9.13
C ASP A 67 -0.15 1.59 9.02
N LEU A 68 -0.76 2.12 10.08
CA LEU A 68 -1.19 3.51 10.18
C LEU A 68 -0.03 4.51 10.14
N ALA A 69 1.16 4.14 10.64
CA ALA A 69 2.32 5.03 10.63
C ALA A 69 2.82 5.27 9.19
N SER A 70 2.86 4.21 8.39
CA SER A 70 3.18 4.20 6.98
C SER A 70 2.15 5.01 6.19
N LEU A 71 0.86 4.84 6.49
CA LEU A 71 -0.19 5.65 5.88
C LEU A 71 -0.05 7.15 6.22
N ASN A 72 0.18 7.48 7.49
CA ASN A 72 0.39 8.86 7.91
C ASN A 72 1.59 9.50 7.20
N LYS A 73 2.69 8.74 7.03
CA LYS A 73 3.86 9.20 6.27
C LYS A 73 3.52 9.40 4.79
N ALA A 74 2.80 8.45 4.17
CA ALA A 74 2.42 8.53 2.76
C ALA A 74 1.55 9.77 2.48
N VAL A 75 0.49 9.98 3.29
CA VAL A 75 -0.47 11.08 3.10
C VAL A 75 0.10 12.43 3.56
N GLY A 76 0.86 12.45 4.67
CA GLY A 76 1.35 13.68 5.27
C GLY A 76 2.67 14.19 4.68
N THR A 77 3.47 13.33 4.05
CA THR A 77 4.82 13.68 3.57
C THR A 77 5.06 13.25 2.14
N ASP A 78 4.89 11.96 1.82
CA ASP A 78 5.39 11.43 0.56
C ASP A 78 4.57 11.92 -0.65
N ILE A 79 3.23 11.85 -0.59
CA ILE A 79 2.35 12.33 -1.68
C ILE A 79 2.42 13.86 -1.83
N PRO A 80 2.33 14.67 -0.75
CA PRO A 80 2.46 16.12 -0.89
C PRO A 80 3.80 16.58 -1.47
N ALA A 81 4.86 15.79 -1.32
CA ALA A 81 6.18 16.10 -1.87
C ALA A 81 6.33 15.72 -3.36
N MET A 82 5.37 15.01 -3.96
CA MET A 82 5.43 14.63 -5.36
C MET A 82 5.32 15.84 -6.28
N GLN A 83 6.14 15.84 -7.33
CA GLN A 83 6.10 16.90 -8.33
C GLN A 83 4.72 16.96 -8.99
N GLY A 84 4.15 18.16 -9.02
CA GLY A 84 2.83 18.38 -9.63
C GLY A 84 1.66 18.20 -8.68
N VAL A 85 1.86 17.71 -7.46
CA VAL A 85 0.83 17.70 -6.43
C VAL A 85 0.69 19.11 -5.83
N LYS A 86 -0.56 19.59 -5.76
CA LYS A 86 -0.92 20.88 -5.18
C LYS A 86 -1.52 20.73 -3.79
N ARG A 87 -2.37 19.72 -3.60
CA ARG A 87 -3.03 19.43 -2.32
C ARG A 87 -3.38 17.95 -2.22
N VAL A 88 -3.30 17.42 -1.00
CA VAL A 88 -3.80 16.10 -0.63
C VAL A 88 -4.86 16.27 0.44
N THR A 89 -6.00 15.61 0.29
CA THR A 89 -7.11 15.60 1.25
C THR A 89 -7.49 14.17 1.58
N LEU A 90 -7.43 13.79 2.85
CA LEU A 90 -7.92 12.50 3.31
C LEU A 90 -9.46 12.50 3.27
N TRP A 91 -10.06 11.57 2.54
CA TRP A 91 -11.51 11.43 2.42
C TRP A 91 -12.08 10.36 3.33
N MET A 92 -11.40 9.21 3.41
CA MET A 92 -11.84 8.08 4.21
C MET A 92 -10.62 7.31 4.72
N LEU A 93 -10.74 6.81 5.95
CA LEU A 93 -9.76 5.95 6.59
C LEU A 93 -10.46 4.65 6.98
N GLU A 94 -9.92 3.53 6.52
CA GLU A 94 -10.34 2.18 6.87
C GLU A 94 -9.17 1.49 7.57
N THR A 95 -9.22 1.43 8.90
CA THR A 95 -8.27 0.62 9.67
C THR A 95 -8.81 -0.80 9.74
N GLY A 96 -8.05 -1.79 9.25
CA GLY A 96 -8.43 -3.20 9.31
C GLY A 96 -8.92 -3.61 10.71
N GLN A 97 -10.06 -4.32 10.75
CA GLN A 97 -10.63 -4.91 11.96
C GLN A 97 -9.83 -6.11 12.45
#